data_AF-A0A7S1KUU6-F1
#
_entry.id   AF-A0A7S1KUU6-F1
#
_cell.length_a   1.000
_cell.length_b   1.000
_cell.length_c   1.000
_cell.angle_alpha   90.00
_cell.angle_beta   90.00
_cell.angle_gamma   90.00
#
_symmetry.space_group_name_H-M   'P 1'
#
loop_
_entity.id
_entity.type
_entity.pdbx_description
1 polymer ?
#
loop_
_entity_poly.entity_id
_entity_poly.type
_entity_poly.pdbx_seq_one_letter_code
_entity_poly.pdbx_strand_id
1 'polypeptide(L)'
;AFCNHTRDVDKVEAAEHFQQTLIRFTSMLYCAALQQVCDLRDDTFEILDTEGICEESLEFLRTSNDRVEIMYQWIQRLIVDSKATGAISIDPPLLTRAFQEFGSGMVHLNNVRKIKEIPFPFPYSQMIVMMLLVH
;
A
#
# COMPACT_ATOMS: atom_id res chain seq x y z
N ALA A 1 18.97 16.87 -3.57
CA ALA A 1 18.73 16.40 -2.19
C ALA A 1 19.15 14.94 -2.13
N PHE A 2 19.80 14.51 -1.04
CA PHE A 2 20.56 13.26 -0.85
C PHE A 2 22.02 13.29 -1.35
N CYS A 3 22.94 13.53 -0.41
CA CYS A 3 24.37 13.44 -0.62
C CYS A 3 24.82 11.99 -0.51
N ASN A 4 25.01 11.31 -1.63
CA ASN A 4 25.94 10.18 -1.68
C ASN A 4 27.35 10.77 -1.68
N HIS A 5 28.15 10.50 -0.65
CA HIS A 5 29.55 10.95 -0.59
C HIS A 5 30.44 10.28 -1.66
N THR A 6 29.88 9.34 -2.44
CA THR A 6 30.53 8.68 -3.57
C THR A 6 29.78 9.03 -4.86
N ARG A 7 30.48 9.68 -5.79
CA ARG A 7 30.03 10.00 -7.17
C ARG A 7 30.05 8.75 -8.06
N ASP A 8 29.47 7.66 -7.60
CA ASP A 8 29.37 6.44 -8.39
C ASP A 8 28.07 6.51 -9.20
N VAL A 9 28.20 6.68 -10.52
CA VAL A 9 27.07 6.94 -11.43
C VAL A 9 26.05 5.80 -11.35
N ASP A 10 26.53 4.56 -11.29
CA ASP A 10 25.69 3.36 -11.24
C ASP A 10 24.82 3.30 -9.98
N LYS A 11 25.34 3.82 -8.85
CA LYS A 11 24.60 3.86 -7.58
C LYS A 11 23.53 4.95 -7.56
N VAL A 12 23.77 6.06 -8.25
CA VAL A 12 22.78 7.14 -8.39
C VAL A 12 21.60 6.63 -9.21
N GLU A 13 21.87 5.99 -10.35
CA GLU A 13 20.83 5.41 -11.20
C GLU A 13 20.02 4.32 -10.47
N ALA A 14 20.69 3.42 -9.75
CA ALA A 14 20.01 2.40 -8.95
C ALA A 14 19.13 3.00 -7.85
N ALA A 15 19.57 4.09 -7.20
CA ALA A 15 18.79 4.79 -6.19
C ALA A 15 17.57 5.49 -6.79
N GLU A 16 17.71 6.13 -7.96
CA GLU A 16 16.61 6.75 -8.68
C GLU A 16 15.57 5.72 -9.12
N HIS A 17 16.02 4.60 -9.69
CA HIS A 17 15.15 3.48 -10.07
C HIS A 17 14.37 2.93 -8.87
N PHE A 18 15.04 2.74 -7.72
CA PHE A 18 14.39 2.32 -6.48
C PHE A 18 13.30 3.32 -6.04
N GLN A 19 13.62 4.62 -6.02
CA GLN A 19 12.68 5.67 -5.60
C GLN A 19 11.45 5.74 -6.51
N GLN A 20 11.65 5.72 -7.82
CA GLN A 20 10.56 5.74 -8.80
C GLN A 20 9.65 4.52 -8.65
N THR A 21 10.23 3.32 -8.54
CA THR A 21 9.48 2.08 -8.36
C THR A 21 8.70 2.09 -7.04
N LEU A 22 9.32 2.55 -5.95
CA LEU A 22 8.67 2.61 -4.63
C LEU A 22 7.47 3.56 -4.63
N ILE A 23 7.60 4.74 -5.27
CA ILE A 23 6.53 5.72 -5.36
C ILE A 23 5.36 5.17 -6.20
N ARG A 24 5.64 4.52 -7.34
CA ARG A 24 4.63 3.85 -8.18
C ARG A 24 3.88 2.76 -7.42
N PHE A 25 4.60 1.85 -6.74
CA PHE A 25 3.98 0.82 -5.90
C PHE A 25 3.15 1.41 -4.76
N THR A 26 3.60 2.51 -4.14
CA THR A 26 2.84 3.17 -3.07
C THR A 26 1.55 3.79 -3.62
N SER A 27 1.58 4.39 -4.81
CA SER A 27 0.39 4.91 -5.50
C SER A 27 -0.60 3.79 -5.82
N MET A 28 -0.12 2.66 -6.37
CA MET A 28 -0.95 1.49 -6.66
C MET A 28 -1.53 0.86 -5.39
N LEU A 29 -0.74 0.73 -4.33
CA LEU A 29 -1.18 0.22 -3.02
C LEU A 29 -2.32 1.08 -2.46
N TYR A 30 -2.18 2.41 -2.52
CA TYR A 30 -3.20 3.33 -2.03
C TYR A 30 -4.50 3.23 -2.84
N CYS A 31 -4.40 3.15 -4.16
CA CYS A 31 -5.55 2.91 -5.03
C CYS A 31 -6.26 1.60 -4.69
N ALA A 32 -5.52 0.48 -4.60
CA ALA A 32 -6.08 -0.82 -4.25
C ALA A 32 -6.75 -0.81 -2.87
N ALA A 33 -6.15 -0.13 -1.89
CA ALA A 33 -6.69 0.02 -0.55
C ALA A 33 -8.02 0.79 -0.56
N LEU A 34 -8.10 1.91 -1.30
CA LEU A 34 -9.34 2.67 -1.44
C LEU A 34 -10.43 1.85 -2.13
N GLN A 35 -10.12 1.17 -3.23
CA GLN A 35 -11.07 0.29 -3.93
C GLN A 35 -11.61 -0.82 -3.01
N GLN A 36 -10.79 -1.32 -2.08
CA GLN A 36 -11.21 -2.35 -1.14
C GLN A 36 -12.22 -1.83 -0.10
N VAL A 37 -12.08 -0.59 0.37
CA VAL A 37 -12.91 -0.06 1.47
C VAL A 37 -14.00 0.91 1.05
N CYS A 38 -13.86 1.59 -0.08
CA CYS A 38 -14.88 2.49 -0.59
C CYS A 38 -16.03 1.69 -1.23
N ASP A 39 -17.21 2.30 -1.25
CA ASP A 39 -18.39 1.82 -1.99
C ASP A 39 -18.81 2.96 -2.93
N LEU A 40 -18.11 3.06 -4.05
CA LEU A 40 -18.30 4.09 -5.06
C LEU A 40 -18.87 3.46 -6.33
N ARG A 41 -19.70 4.22 -7.05
CA ARG A 41 -20.21 3.79 -8.36
C ARG A 41 -19.11 3.66 -9.42
N ASP A 42 -18.10 4.50 -9.28
CA ASP A 42 -16.87 4.50 -10.06
C ASP A 42 -15.71 4.48 -9.07
N ASP A 43 -14.98 3.38 -9.05
CA ASP A 43 -13.81 3.16 -8.20
C ASP A 43 -12.51 3.25 -8.99
N THR A 44 -12.54 3.87 -10.19
CA THR A 44 -11.34 4.20 -10.93
C THR A 44 -10.62 5.37 -10.26
N PHE A 45 -9.38 5.13 -9.82
CA PHE A 45 -8.51 6.16 -9.28
C PHE A 45 -7.31 6.37 -10.20
N GLU A 46 -6.89 7.62 -10.30
CA GLU A 46 -5.65 7.95 -10.98
C GLU A 46 -4.47 7.37 -10.18
N ILE A 47 -3.67 6.55 -10.86
CA ILE A 47 -2.40 6.06 -10.37
C ILE A 47 -1.27 6.69 -11.18
N LEU A 48 -0.08 6.73 -10.58
CA LEU A 48 1.13 6.98 -11.36
C LEU A 48 1.32 5.89 -12.42
N ASP A 49 2.12 6.20 -13.43
CA ASP A 49 2.40 5.26 -14.51
C ASP A 49 2.98 3.93 -13.96
N THR A 50 2.75 2.85 -14.69
CA THR A 50 3.22 1.50 -14.34
C THR A 50 4.51 1.11 -15.04
N GLU A 51 5.28 2.08 -15.53
CA GLU A 51 6.53 1.83 -16.24
C GLU A 51 7.55 1.13 -15.34
N GLY A 52 8.27 0.15 -15.90
CA GLY A 52 9.25 -0.66 -15.17
C GLY A 52 8.65 -1.85 -14.41
N ILE A 53 7.32 -2.01 -14.40
CA ILE A 53 6.64 -3.20 -13.87
C ILE A 53 6.38 -4.16 -15.03
N CYS A 54 6.66 -5.45 -14.85
CA CYS A 54 6.41 -6.41 -15.93
C CYS A 54 4.91 -6.63 -16.15
N GLU A 55 4.50 -6.75 -17.42
CA GLU A 55 3.10 -6.93 -17.82
C GLU A 55 2.47 -8.16 -17.16
N GLU A 56 3.21 -9.26 -17.04
CA GLU A 56 2.76 -10.49 -16.38
C GLU A 56 2.43 -10.25 -14.90
N SER A 57 3.22 -9.42 -14.22
CA SER A 57 2.96 -9.06 -12.82
C SER A 57 1.72 -8.18 -12.70
N LEU A 58 1.52 -7.23 -13.62
CA LEU A 58 0.31 -6.41 -13.66
C LEU A 58 -0.93 -7.26 -13.91
N GLU A 59 -0.85 -8.25 -14.80
CA GLU A 59 -1.95 -9.18 -15.07
C GLU A 59 -2.25 -10.08 -13.85
N PHE A 60 -1.20 -10.56 -13.19
CA PHE A 60 -1.34 -11.29 -11.93
C PHE A 60 -2.03 -10.44 -10.86
N LEU A 61 -1.65 -9.16 -10.74
CA LEU A 61 -2.28 -8.25 -9.80
C LEU A 61 -3.75 -8.00 -10.14
N ARG A 62 -4.07 -7.84 -11.43
CA ARG A 62 -5.43 -7.58 -11.91
C ARG A 62 -6.39 -8.73 -11.61
N THR A 63 -5.90 -9.96 -11.67
CA THR A 63 -6.70 -11.18 -11.47
C THR A 63 -6.77 -11.62 -10.01
N SER A 64 -5.99 -11.01 -9.12
CA SER A 64 -5.92 -11.36 -7.70
C SER A 64 -6.96 -10.64 -6.85
N ASN A 65 -7.46 -11.31 -5.80
CA ASN A 65 -8.38 -10.71 -4.82
C ASN A 65 -7.65 -9.89 -3.74
N ASP A 66 -6.45 -10.32 -3.36
CA ASP A 66 -5.66 -9.75 -2.26
C ASP A 66 -4.61 -8.74 -2.77
N ARG A 67 -5.07 -7.79 -3.59
CA ARG A 67 -4.19 -6.84 -4.31
C ARG A 67 -3.35 -5.99 -3.37
N VAL A 68 -3.91 -5.57 -2.24
CA VAL A 68 -3.22 -4.73 -1.26
C VAL A 68 -2.06 -5.51 -0.63
N GLU A 69 -2.31 -6.74 -0.21
CA GLU A 69 -1.32 -7.62 0.40
C GLU A 69 -0.18 -7.94 -0.58
N ILE A 70 -0.50 -8.20 -1.85
CA ILE A 70 0.48 -8.40 -2.92
C ILE A 70 1.36 -7.15 -3.11
N MET A 71 0.75 -5.95 -3.21
CA MET A 71 1.49 -4.69 -3.33
C MET A 71 2.39 -4.45 -2.12
N TYR A 72 1.89 -4.69 -0.92
CA TYR A 72 2.67 -4.56 0.31
C TYR A 72 3.90 -5.50 0.29
N GLN A 73 3.72 -6.76 -0.12
CA GLN A 73 4.82 -7.71 -0.27
C GLN A 73 5.84 -7.27 -1.32
N TRP A 74 5.41 -6.71 -2.46
CA TRP A 74 6.31 -6.21 -3.49
C TRP A 74 7.14 -5.02 -3.02
N ILE A 75 6.54 -4.10 -2.25
CA ILE A 75 7.26 -3.00 -1.61
C ILE A 75 8.32 -3.54 -0.64
N GLN A 76 7.95 -4.51 0.21
CA GLN A 76 8.91 -5.13 1.13
C GLN A 76 10.08 -5.77 0.39
N ARG A 77 9.79 -6.52 -0.67
CA ARG A 77 10.80 -7.18 -1.50
C ARG A 77 11.72 -6.17 -2.20
N LEU A 78 11.14 -5.13 -2.81
CA LEU A 78 11.90 -4.05 -3.44
C LEU A 78 12.90 -3.43 -2.46
N ILE A 79 12.46 -3.14 -1.24
CA ILE A 79 13.30 -2.56 -0.20
C ILE A 79 14.44 -3.52 0.20
N VAL A 80 14.16 -4.81 0.39
CA VAL A 80 15.16 -5.82 0.74
C VAL A 80 16.19 -6.00 -0.39
N ASP A 81 15.72 -6.08 -1.64
CA ASP A 81 16.57 -6.26 -2.81
C ASP A 81 17.45 -5.03 -3.06
N SER A 82 16.91 -3.81 -2.90
CA SER A 82 17.69 -2.57 -2.97
C SER A 82 18.73 -2.44 -1.85
N LYS A 83 18.47 -3.00 -0.67
CA LYS A 83 19.46 -3.05 0.41
C LYS A 83 20.56 -4.08 0.12
N ALA A 84 20.19 -5.25 -0.39
CA ALA A 84 21.13 -6.33 -0.73
C ALA A 84 22.08 -5.95 -1.88
N THR A 85 21.56 -5.25 -2.89
CA THR A 85 22.34 -4.73 -4.03
C THR A 85 23.17 -3.50 -3.70
N GLY A 86 22.93 -2.88 -2.53
CA GLY A 86 23.63 -1.66 -2.11
C GLY A 86 23.10 -0.37 -2.76
N ALA A 87 21.96 -0.42 -3.47
CA ALA A 87 21.27 0.76 -4.00
C ALA A 87 20.85 1.71 -2.86
N ILE A 88 20.53 1.17 -1.68
CA ILE A 88 20.32 1.95 -0.45
C ILE A 88 21.38 1.61 0.61
N SER A 89 22.15 2.61 1.03
CA SER A 89 23.16 2.49 2.09
C SER A 89 22.65 3.11 3.39
N ILE A 90 21.61 2.50 3.96
CA ILE A 90 21.06 2.91 5.26
C ILE A 90 21.29 1.85 6.34
N ASP A 91 21.30 2.30 7.59
CA ASP A 91 21.42 1.41 8.74
C ASP A 91 20.12 0.63 8.99
N PRO A 92 20.21 -0.62 9.47
CA PRO A 92 19.05 -1.48 9.71
C PRO A 92 17.92 -0.83 10.54
N PRO A 93 18.18 -0.04 11.61
CA PRO A 93 17.11 0.57 12.40
C PRO A 93 16.22 1.54 11.61
N LEU A 94 16.79 2.27 10.64
CA LEU A 94 16.01 3.17 9.80
C LEU A 94 15.11 2.39 8.84
N LEU A 95 15.63 1.27 8.33
CA LEU A 95 14.86 0.39 7.45
C LEU A 95 13.70 -0.28 8.18
N THR A 96 13.94 -0.74 9.40
CA THR A 96 12.87 -1.25 10.29
C THR A 96 11.76 -0.22 10.47
N ARG A 97 12.12 1.06 10.65
CA ARG A 97 11.11 2.13 10.77
C ARG A 97 10.26 2.26 9.52
N ALA A 98 10.87 2.20 8.32
CA ALA A 98 10.10 2.22 7.07
C ALA A 98 9.10 1.05 6.99
N PHE A 99 9.52 -0.17 7.34
CA PHE A 99 8.60 -1.32 7.38
C PHE A 99 7.48 -1.17 8.42
N GLN A 100 7.77 -0.55 9.57
CA GLN A 100 6.78 -0.27 10.60
C GLN A 100 5.74 0.74 10.12
N GLU A 101 6.12 1.80 9.40
CA GLU A 101 5.17 2.78 8.86
C GLU A 101 4.20 2.14 7.87
N PHE A 102 4.70 1.35 6.91
CA PHE A 102 3.82 0.61 6.00
C PHE A 102 2.96 -0.43 6.74
N GLY A 103 3.53 -1.14 7.72
CA GLY A 103 2.79 -2.09 8.55
C GLY A 103 1.67 -1.43 9.35
N SER A 104 1.90 -0.23 9.89
CA SER A 104 0.88 0.59 10.53
C SER A 104 -0.25 0.94 9.57
N GLY A 105 0.08 1.34 8.33
CA GLY A 105 -0.89 1.57 7.26
C GLY A 105 -1.81 0.36 6.99
N MET A 106 -1.24 -0.84 6.94
CA MET A 106 -2.01 -2.08 6.77
C MET A 106 -2.96 -2.36 7.95
N VAL A 107 -2.53 -2.08 9.18
CA VAL A 107 -3.40 -2.18 10.37
C VAL A 107 -4.56 -1.20 10.29
N HIS A 108 -4.30 0.05 9.89
CA HIS A 108 -5.35 1.06 9.70
C HIS A 108 -6.36 0.64 8.64
N LEU A 109 -5.89 0.16 7.49
CA LEU A 109 -6.77 -0.36 6.44
C LEU A 109 -7.65 -1.51 6.93
N ASN A 110 -7.08 -2.48 7.63
CA ASN A 110 -7.84 -3.60 8.17
C ASN A 110 -8.89 -3.14 9.20
N ASN A 111 -8.61 -2.11 9.99
CA ASN A 111 -9.60 -1.54 10.91
C ASN A 111 -10.76 -0.87 10.16
N VAL A 112 -10.48 -0.15 9.07
CA VAL A 112 -11.54 0.42 8.19
C VAL A 112 -12.35 -0.70 7.53
N ARG A 113 -11.67 -1.76 7.07
CA ARG A 113 -12.32 -2.94 6.49
C ARG A 113 -13.29 -3.62 7.45
N LYS A 114 -12.91 -3.76 8.74
CA LYS A 114 -13.82 -4.27 9.78
C LYS A 114 -15.07 -3.40 9.94
N ILE A 115 -14.94 -2.08 9.92
CA ILE A 115 -16.08 -1.15 10.01
C ILE A 115 -17.02 -1.32 8.81
N LYS A 116 -16.45 -1.53 7.61
CA LYS A 116 -17.22 -1.78 6.39
C LYS A 116 -17.93 -3.14 6.41
N GLU A 117 -17.21 -4.20 6.73
CA GLU A 117 -17.66 -5.59 6.54
C GLU A 117 -18.52 -6.11 7.70
N ILE A 118 -18.36 -5.56 8.91
CA ILE A 118 -19.10 -5.99 10.09
C ILE A 118 -20.27 -5.02 10.33
N PRO A 119 -21.50 -5.36 9.92
CA PRO A 119 -22.65 -4.50 10.12
C PRO A 119 -23.00 -4.38 11.60
N PHE A 120 -23.61 -3.24 11.97
CA PHE A 120 -24.13 -3.07 13.32
C PHE A 120 -25.19 -4.14 13.64
N PRO A 121 -25.21 -4.72 14.85
CA PRO A 121 -26.07 -5.87 15.11
C PRO A 121 -27.55 -5.50 15.00
N PHE A 122 -28.27 -6.26 14.17
CA PHE A 122 -29.66 -6.00 13.83
C PHE A 122 -30.60 -5.84 15.05
N PRO A 123 -30.51 -6.66 16.12
CA PRO A 123 -31.39 -6.48 17.28
C PRO A 123 -31.24 -5.12 17.97
N TYR A 124 -30.02 -4.58 18.02
CA TYR A 124 -29.80 -3.24 18.58
C TYR A 124 -30.41 -2.16 17.69
N SER A 125 -30.32 -2.30 16.35
CA SER A 125 -30.98 -1.37 15.43
C SER A 125 -32.50 -1.33 15.66
N GLN A 126 -33.12 -2.50 15.82
CA GLN A 126 -34.56 -2.60 16.05
C GLN A 126 -34.98 -1.95 17.37
N MET A 127 -34.22 -2.19 18.44
CA MET A 127 -34.47 -1.57 19.76
C MET A 127 -34.41 -0.04 19.68
N ILE A 128 -33.39 0.52 19.02
CA ILE A 128 -33.24 1.97 18.84
C ILE A 128 -34.43 2.54 18.06
N VAL A 129 -34.82 1.89 16.95
CA VAL A 129 -35.96 2.33 16.13
C VAL A 129 -37.26 2.29 16.94
N MET A 130 -37.51 1.22 17.69
CA MET A 130 -38.69 1.11 18.55
C MET A 130 -38.73 2.21 19.61
N MET A 131 -37.59 2.50 20.28
CA MET A 131 -37.52 3.58 21.26
C MET A 131 -37.81 4.95 20.62
N LEU A 132 -37.30 5.22 19.41
CA LEU A 132 -37.55 6.47 18.69
C LEU A 132 -39.00 6.62 18.21
N LEU A 133 -39.72 5.52 17.95
CA LEU A 133 -41.12 5.56 17.53
C LEU A 133 -42.10 5.78 18.70
N VAL A 134 -41.70 5.40 19.92
CA VAL A 134 -42.55 5.47 21.12
C VAL A 134 -42.35 6.78 21.91
N HIS A 135 -41.19 7.44 21.76
CA HIS A 135 -40.91 8.76 22.35
C HIS A 135 -41.70 9.88 21.65
#